data_AF-A0A7S0P2M6-F1
#
_entry.id   AF-A0A7S0P2M6-F1
#
_cell.length_a   1.000
_cell.length_b   1.000
_cell.length_c   1.000
_cell.angle_alpha   90.00
_cell.angle_beta   90.00
_cell.angle_gamma   90.00
#
_symmetry.space_group_name_H-M   'P 1'
#
loop_
_entity.id
_entity.type
_entity.pdbx_description
1 polymer ?
#
loop_
_entity_poly.entity_id
_entity_poly.type
_entity_poly.pdbx_seq_one_letter_code
_entity_poly.pdbx_strand_id
1 'polypeptide(L)'
;MLELRHPLIISLYGAFQDAAHVYFLLELAEGGTLLQQLEQRDLNHFPEDWCLFYTAEVALAISHVHGNGFVYRDLKLENVLIAANGHVKLADFGLATRVTGRPETAL
;
A
#
# COMPACT_ATOMS: atom_id res chain seq x y z
N MET A 1 -4.60 -3.44 11.17
CA MET A 1 -4.03 -2.20 10.61
C MET A 1 -3.19 -1.41 11.61
N LEU A 2 -3.59 -1.30 12.89
CA LEU A 2 -2.72 -0.70 13.93
C LEU A 2 -1.37 -1.42 14.08
N GLU A 3 -1.32 -2.72 13.77
CA GLU A 3 -0.10 -3.56 13.76
C GLU A 3 0.76 -3.39 12.49
N LEU A 4 0.30 -2.65 11.47
CA LEU A 4 1.01 -2.46 10.18
C LEU A 4 1.55 -1.03 10.03
N ARG A 5 1.97 -0.39 11.13
CA ARG A 5 2.53 0.97 11.09
C ARG A 5 3.90 0.97 10.44
N HIS A 6 3.99 1.55 9.25
CA HIS A 6 5.21 1.66 8.48
C HIS A 6 5.20 2.98 7.67
N PRO A 7 6.34 3.67 7.49
CA PRO A 7 6.38 4.94 6.75
C PRO A 7 5.83 4.84 5.31
N LEU A 8 5.98 3.66 4.69
CA LEU A 8 5.51 3.35 3.31
C LEU A 8 4.11 2.71 3.26
N ILE A 9 3.32 2.79 4.33
CA ILE A 9 1.93 2.30 4.38
C ILE A 9 1.04 3.44 4.86
N ILE A 10 -0.14 3.61 4.25
CA ILE A 10 -1.13 4.60 4.68
C ILE A 10 -1.59 4.28 6.10
N SER A 11 -1.44 5.26 6.99
CA SER A 11 -1.89 5.11 8.37
C SER A 11 -3.41 5.21 8.50
N LEU A 12 -4.00 4.30 9.27
CA LEU A 12 -5.39 4.41 9.75
C LEU A 12 -5.39 5.12 11.10
N TYR A 13 -5.92 6.34 11.14
CA TYR A 13 -6.05 7.12 12.37
C TYR A 13 -7.29 6.75 13.19
N GLY A 14 -8.36 6.32 12.52
CA GLY A 14 -9.58 5.89 13.19
C GLY A 14 -10.60 5.29 12.22
N ALA A 15 -11.53 4.52 12.77
CA ALA A 15 -12.68 4.01 12.05
C ALA A 15 -13.96 4.37 12.82
N PHE A 16 -14.98 4.79 12.09
CA PHE A 16 -16.29 5.15 12.64
C PHE A 16 -17.39 4.63 11.72
N GLN A 17 -18.61 4.52 12.21
CA GLN A 17 -19.72 4.03 11.43
C GLN A 17 -21.01 4.74 11.82
N ASP A 18 -21.93 4.87 10.87
CA ASP A 18 -23.32 5.20 11.13
C ASP A 18 -24.22 3.98 10.83
N ALA A 19 -25.54 4.18 10.71
CA ALA A 19 -26.46 3.08 10.44
C ALA A 19 -26.31 2.46 9.04
N ALA A 20 -25.67 3.16 8.09
CA ALA A 20 -25.59 2.78 6.69
C ALA A 20 -24.15 2.55 6.18
N HIS A 21 -23.14 3.18 6.79
CA HIS A 21 -21.78 3.19 6.26
C HIS A 21 -20.71 3.05 7.34
N VAL A 22 -19.55 2.52 6.91
CA VAL A 22 -18.29 2.52 7.67
C VAL A 22 -17.36 3.54 7.02
N TYR A 23 -16.68 4.31 7.85
CA TYR A 23 -15.79 5.38 7.46
C TYR A 23 -14.40 5.15 8.06
N PHE A 24 -13.38 5.41 7.25
CA PHE A 24 -11.98 5.32 7.66
C PHE A 24 -11.33 6.69 7.59
N LEU A 25 -10.77 7.15 8.72
CA LEU A 25 -9.91 8.32 8.76
C LEU A 25 -8.48 7.87 8.46
N LEU A 26 -8.02 8.18 7.26
CA LEU A 26 -6.71 7.76 6.74
C LEU A 26 -5.74 8.93 6.65
N GLU A 27 -4.45 8.62 6.63
CA GLU A 27 -3.41 9.55 6.20
C GLU A 27 -3.65 10.03 4.76
N LEU A 28 -3.44 11.34 4.53
CA LEU A 28 -3.53 11.92 3.20
C LEU A 28 -2.18 11.84 2.47
N ALA A 29 -2.17 11.24 1.28
CA ALA A 29 -1.04 11.27 0.35
C ALA A 29 -1.37 12.23 -0.81
N GLU A 30 -0.67 13.37 -0.85
CA GLU A 30 -1.03 14.52 -1.71
C GLU A 30 -0.70 14.33 -3.20
N GLY A 31 0.18 13.40 -3.54
CA GLY A 31 0.67 13.19 -4.91
C GLY A 31 -0.23 12.31 -5.79
N GLY A 32 -1.38 11.86 -5.28
CA GLY A 32 -2.29 10.96 -5.99
C GLY A 32 -1.74 9.53 -6.10
N THR A 33 -2.28 8.75 -7.04
CA THR A 33 -1.86 7.36 -7.29
C THR A 33 -0.70 7.29 -8.28
N LEU A 34 0.11 6.23 -8.23
CA LEU A 34 1.10 5.95 -9.27
C LEU A 34 0.45 5.76 -10.65
N LEU A 35 -0.78 5.22 -10.71
CA LEU A 35 -1.50 5.10 -11.98
C LEU A 35 -1.77 6.49 -12.58
N GLN A 36 -2.29 7.43 -11.79
CA GLN A 36 -2.52 8.80 -12.24
C GLN A 36 -1.24 9.46 -12.72
N GLN A 37 -0.12 9.25 -12.00
CA GLN A 37 1.17 9.77 -12.43
C GLN A 37 1.68 9.12 -13.71
N LEU A 38 1.37 7.85 -13.97
CA LEU A 38 1.75 7.15 -15.19
C LEU A 38 0.96 7.69 -16.39
N GLU A 39 -0.35 7.81 -16.24
CA GLU A 39 -1.30 8.28 -17.27
C GLU A 39 -1.06 9.74 -17.68
N GLN A 40 -0.55 10.57 -16.77
CA GLN A 40 -0.22 11.97 -17.05
C GLN A 40 1.07 12.14 -17.87
N ARG A 41 1.84 11.07 -18.12
CA ARG A 41 3.08 11.16 -18.90
C ARG A 41 2.84 10.88 -20.37
N ASP A 42 3.50 11.66 -21.22
CA ASP A 42 3.37 11.62 -22.68
C ASP A 42 3.51 10.22 -23.31
N LEU A 43 4.33 9.36 -22.70
CA LEU A 43 4.66 8.03 -23.22
C LEU A 43 4.10 6.89 -22.37
N ASN A 44 3.27 7.20 -21.36
CA ASN A 44 2.64 6.23 -20.44
C ASN A 44 3.64 5.22 -19.83
N HIS A 45 4.87 5.68 -19.56
CA HIS A 45 5.91 4.91 -18.86
C HIS A 45 6.72 5.81 -17.93
N PHE A 46 7.27 5.21 -16.88
CA PHE A 46 8.24 5.87 -16.03
C PHE A 46 9.67 5.64 -16.55
N PRO A 47 10.59 6.60 -16.31
CA PRO A 47 12.02 6.35 -16.43
C PRO A 47 12.43 5.14 -15.58
N GLU A 48 13.43 4.39 -16.04
CA GLU A 48 13.91 3.18 -15.36
C GLU A 48 14.31 3.43 -13.90
N ASP A 49 15.01 4.53 -13.63
CA ASP A 49 15.42 4.90 -12.26
C ASP A 49 14.23 5.08 -11.31
N TRP A 50 13.11 5.61 -11.82
CA TRP A 50 11.88 5.79 -11.04
C TRP A 50 11.19 4.46 -10.79
N CYS A 51 11.13 3.59 -11.80
CA CYS A 51 10.64 2.23 -11.65
C CYS A 51 11.43 1.49 -10.56
N LEU A 52 12.76 1.57 -10.59
CA LEU A 52 13.63 0.94 -9.60
C LEU A 52 13.35 1.50 -8.20
N PHE A 53 13.28 2.82 -8.07
CA PHE A 53 13.02 3.49 -6.80
C PHE A 53 11.67 3.08 -6.19
N TYR A 54 10.57 3.24 -6.94
CA TYR A 54 9.23 2.90 -6.44
C TYR A 54 9.05 1.40 -6.20
N THR A 55 9.64 0.55 -7.04
CA THR A 55 9.61 -0.91 -6.82
C THR A 55 10.30 -1.30 -5.52
N ALA A 56 11.45 -0.68 -5.21
CA ALA A 56 12.15 -0.94 -3.96
C ALA A 56 11.31 -0.54 -2.73
N GLU A 57 10.65 0.61 -2.77
CA GLU A 57 9.79 1.07 -1.68
C GLU A 57 8.54 0.20 -1.49
N VAL A 58 7.88 -0.17 -2.59
CA VAL A 58 6.75 -1.11 -2.56
C VAL A 58 7.19 -2.47 -2.00
N ALA A 59 8.37 -2.96 -2.40
CA ALA A 59 8.91 -4.21 -1.88
C ALA A 59 9.17 -4.14 -0.36
N LEU A 60 9.67 -3.02 0.16
CA LEU A 60 9.85 -2.80 1.59
C LEU A 60 8.50 -2.77 2.34
N ALA A 61 7.49 -2.08 1.80
CA ALA A 61 6.15 -2.06 2.38
C ALA A 61 5.54 -3.47 2.43
N ILE A 62 5.62 -4.23 1.35
CA ILE A 62 5.12 -5.61 1.27
C ILE A 62 5.88 -6.53 2.23
N SER A 63 7.21 -6.40 2.30
CA SER A 63 8.05 -7.16 3.25
C SER A 63 7.58 -6.93 4.69
N HIS A 64 7.27 -5.68 5.06
CA HIS A 64 6.70 -5.37 6.37
C HIS A 64 5.33 -6.03 6.59
N VAL A 65 4.43 -5.97 5.61
CA VAL A 65 3.11 -6.63 5.70
C VAL A 65 3.25 -8.15 5.91
N HIS A 66 4.10 -8.79 5.11
CA HIS A 66 4.37 -10.21 5.20
C HIS A 66 5.06 -10.60 6.52
N GLY A 67 5.99 -9.78 7.00
CA GLY A 67 6.68 -9.97 8.28
C GLY A 67 5.74 -9.92 9.49
N ASN A 68 4.58 -9.25 9.36
CA ASN A 68 3.53 -9.22 10.37
C ASN A 68 2.46 -10.32 10.16
N GLY A 69 2.70 -11.29 9.27
CA GLY A 69 1.81 -12.44 9.04
C GLY A 69 0.56 -12.12 8.22
N PHE A 70 0.57 -11.04 7.44
CA PHE A 70 -0.51 -10.69 6.51
C PHE A 70 -0.07 -10.88 5.06
N VAL A 71 -1.00 -11.20 4.18
CA VAL A 71 -0.81 -11.15 2.72
C VAL A 71 -1.65 -10.01 2.17
N TYR A 72 -1.05 -9.10 1.41
CA TYR A 72 -1.70 -7.89 0.90
C TYR A 72 -2.73 -8.17 -0.21
N ARG A 73 -2.38 -9.02 -1.18
CA ARG A 73 -3.24 -9.56 -2.27
C ARG A 73 -3.81 -8.59 -3.32
N ASP A 74 -3.70 -7.27 -3.17
CA ASP A 74 -4.24 -6.30 -4.14
C ASP A 74 -3.17 -5.32 -4.65
N LEU A 75 -2.00 -5.83 -5.01
CA LEU A 75 -0.91 -4.99 -5.53
C LEU A 75 -1.19 -4.55 -6.96
N LYS A 76 -1.43 -3.25 -7.12
CA LYS A 76 -1.68 -2.56 -8.37
C LYS A 76 -1.37 -1.06 -8.21
N LEU A 77 -1.20 -0.33 -9.31
CA LEU A 77 -0.75 1.07 -9.30
C LEU A 77 -1.76 2.02 -8.66
N GLU A 78 -3.04 1.64 -8.67
CA GLU A 78 -4.16 2.36 -8.04
C GLU A 78 -4.03 2.41 -6.52
N ASN A 79 -3.44 1.38 -5.92
CA ASN A 79 -3.28 1.27 -4.48
C ASN A 79 -1.90 1.74 -3.97
N VAL A 80 -1.06 2.28 -4.86
CA VAL A 80 0.22 2.88 -4.48
C VAL A 80 0.08 4.39 -4.63
N LEU A 81 0.05 5.08 -3.50
CA LEU A 81 -0.09 6.54 -3.44
C LEU A 81 1.28 7.21 -3.34
N ILE A 82 1.37 8.48 -3.69
CA ILE A 82 2.59 9.28 -3.54
C ILE A 82 2.37 10.34 -2.47
N ALA A 83 3.25 10.37 -1.47
CA ALA A 83 3.23 11.39 -0.43
C ALA A 83 3.83 12.71 -0.93
N ALA A 84 3.61 13.80 -0.19
CA ALA A 84 4.11 15.14 -0.53
C ALA A 84 5.63 15.21 -0.74
N ASN A 85 6.36 14.32 -0.07
CA ASN A 85 7.82 14.20 -0.16
C ASN A 85 8.30 13.31 -1.32
N GLY A 86 7.40 12.81 -2.17
CA GLY A 86 7.71 11.99 -3.34
C GLY A 86 7.87 10.49 -3.08
N HIS A 87 7.80 10.05 -1.83
CA HIS A 87 7.86 8.64 -1.46
C HIS A 87 6.50 7.95 -1.61
N VAL A 88 6.49 6.64 -1.87
CA VAL A 88 5.23 5.90 -2.02
C VAL A 88 4.63 5.49 -0.68
N LYS A 89 3.31 5.33 -0.66
CA LYS A 89 2.55 4.75 0.43
C LYS A 89 1.57 3.73 -0.10
N LEU A 90 1.72 2.49 0.35
CA LEU A 90 0.79 1.41 0.06
C LEU A 90 -0.54 1.67 0.78
N ALA A 91 -1.63 1.66 0.03
CA ALA A 91 -3.00 1.94 0.49
C ALA A 91 -3.91 0.71 0.30
N ASP A 92 -5.18 0.85 0.64
CA ASP A 92 -6.25 -0.14 0.46
C ASP A 92 -5.90 -1.59 0.87
N PHE A 93 -6.19 -1.90 2.12
CA PHE A 93 -5.99 -3.24 2.69
C PHE A 93 -7.30 -4.05 2.72
N GLY A 94 -8.30 -3.69 1.91
CA GLY A 94 -9.61 -4.33 1.90
C GLY A 94 -9.57 -5.83 1.58
N LEU A 95 -8.56 -6.28 0.82
CA LEU A 95 -8.33 -7.69 0.51
C LEU A 95 -7.20 -8.33 1.33
N ALA A 96 -6.55 -7.59 2.22
CA ALA A 96 -5.47 -8.14 3.03
C ALA A 96 -6.01 -9.19 4.01
N THR A 97 -5.29 -10.29 4.19
CA THR A 97 -5.72 -11.37 5.11
C THR A 97 -4.57 -11.85 5.96
N ARG A 98 -4.87 -12.26 7.20
CA ARG A 98 -3.89 -12.87 8.10
C ARG A 98 -3.67 -14.32 7.67
N VAL A 99 -2.42 -14.73 7.57
CA VAL A 99 -2.09 -16.14 7.31
C VAL A 99 -2.35 -16.93 8.59
N THR A 100 -3.44 -17.68 8.61
CA THR A 100 -3.76 -18.62 9.68
C THR A 100 -3.40 -20.03 9.22
N GLY A 101 -2.12 -20.38 9.34
CA GLY A 101 -1.62 -21.72 9.03
C GLY A 101 -0.13 -21.81 9.33
N ARG A 102 0.31 -22.88 10.00
CA ARG A 102 1.73 -23.23 10.02
C ARG A 102 2.14 -23.50 8.56
N PRO A 103 3.29 -23.01 8.08
CA PRO A 103 3.88 -23.63 6.91
C PRO A 103 4.08 -25.10 7.28
N GLU A 104 3.41 -26.01 6.58
CA GLU A 104 3.80 -27.42 6.58
C GLU A 104 5.19 -27.49 5.92
N THR A 105 6.23 -27.19 6.69
CA THR A 105 7.56 -27.73 6.40
C THR A 105 7.47 -29.22 6.64
N ALA A 106 7.08 -29.94 5.59
CA ALA A 106 7.52 -31.31 5.39
C ALA A 106 9.04 -31.26 5.18
N LEU A 107 9.78 -31.53 6.25
CA LEU A 107 11.16 -32.00 6.23
C LEU A 107 11.22 -33.27 7.07
#